data_AF-A0A2M6W915-F1
#
_entry.id   AF-A0A2M6W915-F1
#
_cell.length_a   1.000
_cell.length_b   1.000
_cell.length_c   1.000
_cell.angle_alpha   90.00
_cell.angle_beta   90.00
_cell.angle_gamma   90.00
#
_symmetry.space_group_name_H-M   'P 1'
#
loop_
_entity.id
_entity.type
_entity.pdbx_description
1 polymer ?
#
loop_
_entity_poly.entity_id
_entity_poly.type
_entity_poly.pdbx_seq_one_letter_code
_entity_poly.pdbx_strand_id
1 'polypeptide(L)'
;MESNSVEQAQPYQPIEQQPPQVSIVPNEPKKPSAIPKILMLFVLIIVVMILSSGGTYLTLKSKITPTPTPPVPITEISSPTLSPDLYTEETRSATANWQTYTNRKYGYSIKYPNDWKIQEKDNLQGLALFILTIYGPSQNTLLDIWVNNMDWQQAENELKGKAKQISLNGIMAYEEKVSKTSRTYTFPSKVSGQIVQILFSPSPKSPLEEIKALDQILSTFKFIEPSPTSNAQISDAEKKLIDNWILKNNLNEFGDPKDTMYAGGTPLFDERTGKTIDKYDYILQKHPDRPWNI
;
A
#
# COMPACT_ATOMS: atom_id res chain seq x y z
N MET A 1 -86.37 -0.31 47.09
CA MET A 1 -86.26 1.02 46.45
C MET A 1 -84.78 1.25 46.21
N GLU A 2 -84.28 0.73 45.10
CA GLU A 2 -82.92 0.96 44.62
C GLU A 2 -82.89 2.29 43.85
N SER A 3 -82.12 3.26 44.35
CA SER A 3 -81.84 4.50 43.65
C SER A 3 -80.43 4.42 43.07
N ASN A 4 -80.35 4.22 41.76
CA ASN A 4 -79.14 4.34 40.95
C ASN A 4 -78.62 5.78 40.99
N SER A 5 -77.41 5.98 41.50
CA SER A 5 -76.64 7.22 41.34
C SER A 5 -75.74 7.08 40.13
N VAL A 6 -76.04 7.84 39.08
CA VAL A 6 -75.25 7.93 37.85
C VAL A 6 -74.03 8.80 38.12
N GLU A 7 -72.85 8.19 38.07
CA GLU A 7 -71.56 8.87 38.19
C GLU A 7 -71.18 9.53 36.85
N GLN A 8 -71.02 10.86 36.87
CA GLN A 8 -70.66 11.64 35.69
C GLN A 8 -69.18 11.47 35.37
N ALA A 9 -68.87 10.95 34.18
CA ALA A 9 -67.50 10.81 33.68
C ALA A 9 -66.87 12.18 33.38
N GLN A 10 -65.66 12.42 33.89
CA GLN A 10 -64.85 13.59 33.56
C GLN A 10 -64.29 13.50 32.13
N PRO A 11 -64.17 14.62 31.40
CA PRO A 11 -63.60 14.63 30.05
C PRO A 11 -62.09 14.37 30.07
N TYR A 12 -61.64 13.52 29.14
CA TYR A 12 -60.24 13.20 28.90
C TYR A 12 -59.45 14.45 28.48
N GLN A 13 -58.37 14.76 29.20
CA GLN A 13 -57.35 15.74 28.78
C GLN A 13 -56.22 15.00 28.03
N PRO A 14 -55.81 15.44 26.83
CA PRO A 14 -54.67 14.87 26.14
C PRO A 14 -53.36 15.09 26.93
N ILE A 15 -52.57 14.03 27.10
CA ILE A 15 -51.26 14.11 27.75
C ILE A 15 -50.27 14.74 26.77
N GLU A 16 -49.81 15.95 27.05
CA GLU A 16 -48.78 16.63 26.28
C GLU A 16 -47.43 15.93 26.54
N GLN A 17 -46.88 15.23 25.54
CA GLN A 17 -45.59 14.57 25.66
C GLN A 17 -44.46 15.60 25.56
N GLN A 18 -43.74 15.79 26.67
CA GLN A 18 -42.54 16.63 26.70
C GLN A 18 -41.46 16.01 25.78
N PRO A 19 -40.80 16.78 24.89
CA PRO A 19 -39.76 16.24 24.02
C PRO A 19 -38.62 15.61 24.84
N PRO A 20 -38.00 14.51 24.37
CA PRO A 20 -36.90 13.88 25.09
C PRO A 20 -35.75 14.87 25.29
N GLN A 21 -35.36 15.08 26.55
CA GLN A 21 -34.16 15.85 26.86
C GLN A 21 -32.93 15.10 26.36
N VAL A 22 -32.23 15.69 25.38
CA VAL A 22 -30.94 15.21 24.91
C VAL A 22 -29.91 15.44 26.01
N SER A 23 -29.49 14.37 26.69
CA SER A 23 -28.34 14.43 27.61
C SER A 23 -27.07 14.72 26.81
N ILE A 24 -26.59 15.96 26.88
CA ILE A 24 -25.26 16.34 26.43
C ILE A 24 -24.25 15.72 27.39
N VAL A 25 -23.74 14.53 27.05
CA VAL A 25 -22.53 14.00 27.65
C VAL A 25 -21.37 14.88 27.15
N PRO A 26 -20.61 15.55 28.03
CA PRO A 26 -19.42 16.28 27.59
C PRO A 26 -18.47 15.32 26.87
N ASN A 27 -18.19 15.58 25.59
CA ASN A 27 -17.14 14.90 24.85
C ASN A 27 -15.81 15.27 25.52
N GLU A 28 -15.27 14.40 26.36
CA GLU A 28 -13.87 14.50 26.76
C GLU A 28 -13.01 14.46 25.48
N PRO A 29 -12.02 15.37 25.33
CA PRO A 29 -11.10 15.30 24.22
C PRO A 29 -10.39 13.95 24.27
N LYS A 30 -10.56 13.14 23.21
CA LYS A 30 -9.80 11.91 23.03
C LYS A 30 -8.31 12.26 23.11
N LYS A 31 -7.67 11.84 24.21
CA LYS A 31 -6.23 11.92 24.41
C LYS A 31 -5.54 11.37 23.15
N PRO A 32 -4.61 12.10 22.52
CA PRO A 32 -3.94 11.61 21.32
C PRO A 32 -3.30 10.26 21.64
N SER A 33 -3.62 9.25 20.83
CA SER A 33 -3.05 7.91 20.93
C SER A 33 -1.54 8.04 20.79
N ALA A 34 -0.84 7.97 21.92
CA ALA A 34 0.61 7.95 21.95
C ALA A 34 1.05 6.66 21.25
N ILE A 35 1.66 6.80 20.07
CA ILE A 35 2.32 5.69 19.37
C ILE A 35 3.18 4.95 20.42
N PRO A 36 3.03 3.62 20.57
CA PRO A 36 3.78 2.89 21.59
C PRO A 36 5.27 3.09 21.34
N LYS A 37 6.01 3.58 22.35
CA LYS A 37 7.46 3.85 22.29
C LYS A 37 8.28 2.66 21.75
N ILE A 38 7.73 1.44 21.85
CA ILE A 38 8.28 0.21 21.28
C ILE A 38 8.37 0.25 19.74
N LEU A 39 7.37 0.80 19.03
CA LEU A 39 7.36 0.86 17.57
C LEU A 39 8.43 1.84 17.04
N MET A 40 8.66 2.94 17.77
CA MET A 40 9.73 3.90 17.47
C MET A 40 11.12 3.30 17.66
N LEU A 41 11.29 2.39 18.63
CA LEU A 41 12.54 1.66 18.87
C LEU A 41 12.84 0.67 17.72
N PHE A 42 11.83 -0.01 17.16
CA PHE A 42 12.02 -0.92 16.02
C PHE A 42 12.40 -0.17 14.73
N VAL A 43 11.74 0.97 14.44
CA VAL A 43 12.12 1.82 13.30
C VAL A 43 13.53 2.37 13.50
N LEU A 44 13.90 2.79 14.72
CA LEU A 44 15.25 3.26 15.03
C LEU A 44 16.29 2.14 14.87
N ILE A 45 15.99 0.90 15.28
CA ILE A 45 16.89 -0.25 15.12
C ILE A 45 17.06 -0.63 13.63
N ILE A 46 15.99 -0.56 12.84
CA ILE A 46 16.05 -0.80 11.38
C ILE A 46 16.88 0.30 10.71
N VAL A 47 16.68 1.58 11.06
CA VAL A 47 17.50 2.70 10.58
C VAL A 47 18.95 2.56 11.04
N VAL A 48 19.23 2.10 12.27
CA VAL A 48 20.59 1.85 12.77
C VAL A 48 21.24 0.64 12.07
N MET A 49 20.50 -0.40 11.69
CA MET A 49 21.04 -1.51 10.89
C MET A 49 21.33 -1.10 9.44
N ILE A 50 20.55 -0.18 8.88
CA ILE A 50 20.80 0.46 7.57
C ILE A 50 22.01 1.42 7.66
N LEU A 51 22.18 2.15 8.77
CA LEU A 51 23.36 2.99 9.01
C LEU A 51 24.61 2.19 9.36
N SER A 52 24.47 1.00 9.96
CA SER A 52 25.59 0.09 10.23
C SER A 52 26.09 -0.60 8.95
N SER A 53 25.25 -0.72 7.93
CA SER A 53 25.66 -1.10 6.57
C SER A 53 26.18 0.10 5.75
N GLY A 54 25.81 1.33 6.10
CA GLY A 54 26.37 2.58 5.55
C GLY A 54 27.59 3.16 6.28
N GLY A 55 28.13 2.44 7.28
CA GLY A 55 29.01 3.02 8.31
C GLY A 55 30.49 2.62 8.28
N THR A 56 31.08 2.25 7.13
CA THR A 56 32.55 2.20 7.00
C THR A 56 32.99 2.54 5.57
N TYR A 57 32.95 3.83 5.20
CA TYR A 57 33.66 4.32 4.02
C TYR A 57 34.61 5.45 4.39
N LEU A 58 35.63 5.11 5.20
CA LEU A 58 36.88 5.86 5.25
C LEU A 58 38.03 4.91 5.59
N THR A 59 38.45 4.04 4.66
CA THR A 59 39.84 3.60 4.55
C THR A 59 40.19 3.14 3.13
N LEU A 60 40.99 3.97 2.48
CA LEU A 60 42.03 3.73 1.46
C LEU A 60 41.79 2.74 0.30
N LYS A 61 41.85 3.32 -0.90
CA LYS A 61 42.21 2.69 -2.17
C LYS A 61 43.50 1.87 -2.04
N SER A 62 43.50 0.65 -2.58
CA SER A 62 44.72 -0.02 -3.05
C SER A 62 44.40 -0.94 -4.23
N LYS A 63 45.24 -0.81 -5.26
CA LYS A 63 45.14 -1.45 -6.58
C LYS A 63 45.29 -2.97 -6.46
N ILE A 64 44.42 -3.74 -7.11
CA ILE A 64 44.66 -5.16 -7.37
C ILE A 64 44.50 -5.39 -8.87
N THR A 65 45.62 -5.67 -9.52
CA THR A 65 45.76 -6.16 -10.89
C THR A 65 45.08 -7.53 -11.01
N PRO A 66 44.30 -7.81 -12.07
CA PRO A 66 43.70 -9.12 -12.25
C PRO A 66 44.75 -10.16 -12.68
N THR A 67 44.90 -11.23 -11.91
CA THR A 67 45.60 -12.45 -12.33
C THR A 67 44.57 -13.39 -13.00
N PRO A 68 44.81 -13.88 -14.23
CA PRO A 68 43.90 -14.82 -14.87
C PRO A 68 44.05 -16.21 -14.24
N THR A 69 42.95 -16.79 -13.75
CA THR A 69 42.89 -18.17 -13.26
C THR A 69 42.09 -19.01 -14.26
N PRO A 70 42.51 -20.24 -14.59
CA PRO A 70 41.90 -21.06 -15.65
C PRO A 70 40.48 -21.54 -15.29
N PRO A 71 39.63 -21.87 -16.30
CA PRO A 71 38.25 -22.29 -16.06
C PRO A 71 38.20 -23.68 -15.42
N VAL A 72 37.46 -23.80 -14.32
CA VAL A 72 37.13 -25.07 -13.66
C VAL A 72 35.86 -25.64 -14.31
N PRO A 73 35.72 -26.97 -14.51
CA PRO A 73 34.57 -27.56 -15.20
C PRO A 73 33.27 -27.39 -14.40
N ILE A 74 32.22 -26.94 -15.08
CA ILE A 74 30.87 -26.81 -14.51
C ILE A 74 30.28 -28.22 -14.39
N THR A 75 30.06 -28.69 -13.17
CA THR A 75 29.15 -29.80 -12.90
C THR A 75 27.75 -29.20 -12.75
N GLU A 76 26.83 -29.59 -13.63
CA GLU A 76 25.42 -29.17 -13.57
C GLU A 76 24.79 -29.62 -12.25
N ILE A 77 24.43 -28.64 -11.41
CA ILE A 77 23.61 -28.87 -10.23
C ILE A 77 22.18 -28.50 -10.63
N SER A 78 21.36 -29.51 -10.86
CA SER A 78 19.91 -29.37 -11.03
C SER A 78 19.32 -28.64 -9.82
N SER A 79 19.05 -27.35 -10.01
CA SER A 79 18.31 -26.52 -9.06
C SER A 79 16.84 -26.97 -9.05
N PRO A 80 16.15 -27.02 -7.89
CA PRO A 80 14.71 -27.26 -7.90
C PRO A 80 14.02 -26.04 -8.50
N THR A 81 13.65 -26.15 -9.77
CA THR A 81 12.68 -25.27 -10.42
C THR A 81 11.33 -25.49 -9.75
N LEU A 82 10.88 -24.50 -8.98
CA LEU A 82 9.47 -24.45 -8.59
C LEU A 82 8.63 -24.39 -9.87
N SER A 83 7.85 -25.43 -10.14
CA SER A 83 6.95 -25.48 -11.30
C SER A 83 5.94 -24.32 -11.22
N PRO A 84 5.72 -23.56 -12.31
CA PRO A 84 4.77 -22.45 -12.32
C PRO A 84 3.29 -22.86 -12.19
N ASP A 85 2.98 -24.15 -12.40
CA ASP A 85 1.60 -24.61 -12.65
C ASP A 85 0.75 -24.89 -11.39
N LEU A 86 1.35 -25.06 -10.22
CA LEU A 86 0.58 -25.38 -8.99
C LEU A 86 0.15 -24.15 -8.18
N TYR A 87 0.61 -22.95 -8.55
CA TYR A 87 0.26 -21.70 -7.89
C TYR A 87 -0.77 -20.86 -8.68
N THR A 88 -1.21 -21.29 -9.86
CA THR A 88 -1.93 -20.38 -10.77
C THR A 88 -3.45 -20.41 -10.63
N GLU A 89 -4.03 -21.51 -10.13
CA GLU A 89 -5.49 -21.64 -10.07
C GLU A 89 -6.05 -21.41 -8.64
N GLU A 90 -5.45 -22.02 -7.62
CA GLU A 90 -5.85 -21.85 -6.22
C GLU A 90 -5.56 -20.42 -5.72
N THR A 91 -4.41 -19.85 -6.08
CA THR A 91 -4.04 -18.47 -5.70
C THR A 91 -4.83 -17.40 -6.45
N ARG A 92 -5.26 -17.65 -7.71
CA ARG A 92 -6.19 -16.74 -8.41
C ARG A 92 -7.56 -16.69 -7.73
N SER A 93 -8.06 -17.84 -7.27
CA SER A 93 -9.35 -17.92 -6.58
C SER A 93 -9.30 -17.28 -5.19
N ALA A 94 -8.25 -17.57 -4.40
CA ALA A 94 -8.09 -17.01 -3.04
C ALA A 94 -7.91 -15.48 -3.01
N THR A 95 -7.35 -14.89 -4.09
CA THR A 95 -7.12 -13.44 -4.20
C THR A 95 -8.16 -12.72 -5.07
N ALA A 96 -9.24 -13.40 -5.48
CA ALA A 96 -10.25 -12.85 -6.39
C ALA A 96 -10.93 -11.59 -5.83
N ASN A 97 -11.14 -11.57 -4.51
CA ASN A 97 -11.79 -10.45 -3.83
C ASN A 97 -10.83 -9.37 -3.34
N TRP A 98 -9.51 -9.48 -3.59
CA TRP A 98 -8.53 -8.57 -3.02
C TRP A 98 -8.49 -7.20 -3.70
N GLN A 99 -8.11 -6.18 -2.92
CA GLN A 99 -7.82 -4.84 -3.43
C GLN A 99 -6.50 -4.84 -4.20
N THR A 100 -6.41 -3.97 -5.21
CA THR A 100 -5.19 -3.77 -5.99
C THR A 100 -4.63 -2.38 -5.70
N TYR A 101 -3.41 -2.32 -5.17
CA TYR A 101 -2.62 -1.10 -5.10
C TYR A 101 -1.80 -0.95 -6.39
N THR A 102 -1.76 0.25 -6.93
CA THR A 102 -0.99 0.56 -8.15
C THR A 102 -0.27 1.87 -7.97
N ASN A 103 1.06 1.84 -8.11
CA ASN A 103 1.87 3.05 -8.10
C ASN A 103 2.54 3.21 -9.47
N ARG A 104 1.93 4.05 -10.31
CA ARG A 104 2.43 4.30 -11.68
C ARG A 104 3.67 5.19 -11.69
N LYS A 105 3.89 6.07 -10.71
CA LYS A 105 5.12 6.86 -10.59
C LYS A 105 6.36 5.95 -10.47
N TYR A 106 6.26 4.89 -9.68
CA TYR A 106 7.34 3.93 -9.46
C TYR A 106 7.19 2.60 -10.22
N GLY A 107 6.16 2.50 -11.07
CA GLY A 107 6.01 1.41 -12.03
C GLY A 107 5.71 0.05 -11.43
N TYR A 108 4.92 -0.06 -10.36
CA TYR A 108 4.54 -1.35 -9.79
C TYR A 108 3.06 -1.45 -9.38
N SER A 109 2.59 -2.69 -9.22
CA SER A 109 1.26 -3.02 -8.70
C SER A 109 1.34 -4.26 -7.81
N ILE A 110 0.48 -4.31 -6.79
CA ILE A 110 0.40 -5.41 -5.83
C ILE A 110 -1.03 -5.55 -5.31
N LYS A 111 -1.50 -6.77 -5.06
CA LYS A 111 -2.80 -7.01 -4.42
C LYS A 111 -2.65 -7.27 -2.92
N TYR A 112 -3.68 -6.92 -2.17
CA TYR A 112 -3.73 -7.14 -0.73
C TYR A 112 -5.17 -7.40 -0.23
N PRO A 113 -5.37 -8.11 0.90
CA PRO A 113 -6.70 -8.39 1.43
C PRO A 113 -7.50 -7.12 1.78
N ASN A 114 -8.82 -7.17 1.62
CA ASN A 114 -9.68 -5.98 1.71
C ASN A 114 -9.73 -5.33 3.10
N ASP A 115 -9.54 -6.12 4.13
CA ASP A 115 -9.59 -5.71 5.53
C ASP A 115 -8.26 -5.13 6.01
N TRP A 116 -7.18 -5.30 5.24
CA TRP A 116 -5.86 -4.75 5.55
C TRP A 116 -5.83 -3.25 5.27
N LYS A 117 -4.99 -2.53 6.02
CA LYS A 117 -4.86 -1.07 5.89
C LYS A 117 -3.56 -0.72 5.19
N ILE A 118 -3.56 0.34 4.41
CA ILE A 118 -2.37 0.86 3.76
C ILE A 118 -2.04 2.26 4.26
N GLN A 119 -0.75 2.60 4.20
CA GLN A 119 -0.25 3.94 4.45
C GLN A 119 0.87 4.26 3.47
N GLU A 120 0.83 5.46 2.92
CA GLU A 120 1.83 5.95 1.97
C GLU A 120 2.64 7.09 2.59
N LYS A 121 3.93 7.14 2.26
CA LYS A 121 4.83 8.25 2.60
C LYS A 121 5.78 8.53 1.44
N ASP A 122 5.67 9.73 0.87
CA ASP A 122 6.67 10.24 -0.07
C ASP A 122 7.87 10.84 0.67
N ASN A 123 9.04 10.76 0.02
CA ASN A 123 10.27 11.45 0.39
C ASN A 123 10.57 11.39 1.90
N LEU A 124 10.92 10.21 2.39
CA LEU A 124 11.20 9.97 3.81
C LEU A 124 12.54 10.58 4.22
N GLN A 125 12.63 11.92 4.27
CA GLN A 125 13.80 12.69 4.70
C GLN A 125 15.11 12.24 4.02
N GLY A 126 15.05 11.90 2.73
CA GLY A 126 16.21 11.42 1.96
C GLY A 126 16.56 9.93 2.15
N LEU A 127 15.86 9.20 3.03
CA LEU A 127 16.08 7.75 3.23
C LEU A 127 15.45 6.93 2.10
N ALA A 128 14.27 7.34 1.62
CA ALA A 128 13.57 6.67 0.53
C ALA A 128 12.78 7.69 -0.29
N LEU A 129 12.61 7.41 -1.58
CA LEU A 129 11.77 8.19 -2.48
C LEU A 129 10.29 8.01 -2.12
N PHE A 130 9.90 6.79 -1.72
CA PHE A 130 8.53 6.44 -1.38
C PHE A 130 8.47 5.18 -0.53
N ILE A 131 7.46 5.08 0.34
CA ILE A 131 7.15 3.91 1.15
C ILE A 131 5.65 3.65 1.13
N LEU A 132 5.26 2.40 0.83
CA LEU A 132 3.93 1.86 1.11
C LEU A 132 4.04 0.86 2.26
N THR A 133 3.32 1.10 3.36
CA THR A 133 3.16 0.13 4.45
C THR A 133 1.77 -0.49 4.38
N ILE A 134 1.68 -1.82 4.42
CA ILE A 134 0.44 -2.58 4.48
C ILE A 134 0.37 -3.30 5.84
N TYR A 135 -0.70 -3.07 6.59
CA TYR A 135 -0.94 -3.59 7.93
C TYR A 135 -2.01 -4.70 7.91
N GLY A 136 -1.66 -5.85 8.48
CA GLY A 136 -2.62 -6.89 8.82
C GLY A 136 -3.57 -6.45 9.96
N PRO A 137 -4.77 -7.04 10.08
CA PRO A 137 -5.76 -6.70 11.10
C PRO A 137 -5.22 -6.76 12.53
N SER A 138 -4.30 -7.70 12.81
CA SER A 138 -3.67 -7.83 14.12
C SER A 138 -2.72 -6.69 14.49
N GLN A 139 -2.29 -5.88 13.51
CA GLN A 139 -1.19 -4.90 13.60
C GLN A 139 0.18 -5.49 13.98
N ASN A 140 0.29 -6.80 14.14
CA ASN A 140 1.54 -7.51 14.39
C ASN A 140 2.24 -7.92 13.08
N THR A 141 1.52 -7.88 11.96
CA THR A 141 2.01 -8.22 10.63
C THR A 141 2.03 -6.96 9.77
N LEU A 142 3.20 -6.65 9.21
CA LEU A 142 3.33 -5.57 8.25
C LEU A 142 4.24 -5.95 7.09
N LEU A 143 3.94 -5.36 5.95
CA LEU A 143 4.70 -5.40 4.71
C LEU A 143 5.03 -3.96 4.34
N ASP A 144 6.31 -3.67 4.09
CA ASP A 144 6.72 -2.38 3.54
C ASP A 144 7.26 -2.54 2.12
N ILE A 145 6.89 -1.63 1.22
CA ILE A 145 7.49 -1.47 -0.10
C ILE A 145 8.24 -0.15 -0.12
N TRP A 146 9.56 -0.22 -0.18
CA TRP A 146 10.46 0.93 -0.22
C TRP A 146 10.94 1.15 -1.65
N VAL A 147 10.86 2.39 -2.12
CA VAL A 147 11.50 2.81 -3.36
C VAL A 147 12.70 3.68 -3.01
N ASN A 148 13.90 3.20 -3.32
CA ASN A 148 15.15 3.86 -2.95
C ASN A 148 15.84 4.45 -4.18
N ASN A 149 16.58 5.54 -3.96
CA ASN A 149 17.41 6.19 -4.98
C ASN A 149 18.78 5.49 -5.06
N MET A 150 18.78 4.27 -5.59
CA MET A 150 19.98 3.43 -5.75
C MET A 150 19.92 2.73 -7.11
N ASP A 151 21.04 2.69 -7.82
CA ASP A 151 21.14 1.95 -9.08
C ASP A 151 21.20 0.43 -8.85
N TRP A 152 20.67 -0.34 -9.79
CA TRP A 152 20.65 -1.80 -9.69
C TRP A 152 22.06 -2.39 -9.56
N GLN A 153 23.03 -1.91 -10.33
CA GLN A 153 24.41 -2.43 -10.28
C GLN A 153 25.03 -2.19 -8.90
N GLN A 154 24.71 -1.06 -8.26
CA GLN A 154 25.14 -0.80 -6.90
C GLN A 154 24.51 -1.80 -5.92
N ALA A 155 23.19 -1.98 -6.00
CA ALA A 155 22.47 -2.93 -5.14
C ALA A 155 23.01 -4.37 -5.30
N GLU A 156 23.28 -4.81 -6.54
CA GLU A 156 23.87 -6.12 -6.82
C GLU A 156 25.22 -6.29 -6.13
N ASN A 157 26.10 -5.29 -6.22
CA ASN A 157 27.41 -5.35 -5.59
C ASN A 157 27.31 -5.44 -4.06
N GLU A 158 26.34 -4.75 -3.45
CA GLU A 158 26.12 -4.76 -2.00
C GLU A 158 25.57 -6.12 -1.51
N LEU A 159 24.71 -6.74 -2.32
CA LEU A 159 23.98 -7.98 -2.01
C LEU A 159 24.76 -9.24 -2.41
N LYS A 160 25.74 -9.13 -3.32
CA LYS A 160 26.54 -10.24 -3.80
C LYS A 160 27.25 -10.94 -2.64
N GLY A 161 26.99 -12.24 -2.50
CA GLY A 161 27.55 -13.07 -1.43
C GLY A 161 26.86 -12.92 -0.06
N LYS A 162 25.88 -12.02 0.07
CA LYS A 162 25.10 -11.81 1.31
C LYS A 162 23.65 -12.24 1.17
N ALA A 163 23.06 -12.08 -0.02
CA ALA A 163 21.69 -12.43 -0.32
C ALA A 163 21.60 -13.56 -1.35
N LYS A 164 20.49 -14.29 -1.34
CA LYS A 164 20.20 -15.35 -2.28
C LYS A 164 19.53 -14.75 -3.52
N GLN A 165 20.10 -14.98 -4.70
CA GLN A 165 19.42 -14.62 -5.95
C GLN A 165 18.24 -15.57 -6.19
N ILE A 166 17.09 -14.99 -6.54
CA ILE A 166 15.84 -15.71 -6.82
C ILE A 166 15.19 -15.17 -8.09
N SER A 167 14.21 -15.91 -8.61
CA SER A 167 13.28 -15.41 -9.63
C SER A 167 11.88 -15.43 -9.03
N LEU A 168 11.21 -14.27 -9.03
CA LEU A 168 9.85 -14.11 -8.55
C LEU A 168 8.99 -13.57 -9.69
N ASN A 169 8.00 -14.35 -10.13
CA ASN A 169 7.16 -14.02 -11.29
C ASN A 169 7.96 -13.68 -12.57
N GLY A 170 9.08 -14.38 -12.78
CA GLY A 170 9.98 -14.14 -13.91
C GLY A 170 10.88 -12.91 -13.76
N ILE A 171 10.80 -12.19 -12.64
CA ILE A 171 11.63 -11.04 -12.32
C ILE A 171 12.78 -11.52 -11.44
N MET A 172 14.01 -11.18 -11.81
CA MET A 172 15.18 -11.47 -10.97
C MET A 172 15.20 -10.56 -9.75
N ALA A 173 15.46 -11.14 -8.58
CA ALA A 173 15.54 -10.42 -7.31
C ALA A 173 16.58 -11.05 -6.38
N TYR A 174 16.93 -10.32 -5.32
CA TYR A 174 17.69 -10.87 -4.18
C TYR A 174 16.79 -11.01 -2.97
N GLU A 175 16.83 -12.16 -2.32
CA GLU A 175 16.20 -12.45 -1.03
C GLU A 175 17.25 -12.42 0.08
N GLU A 176 17.03 -11.58 1.08
CA GLU A 176 17.82 -11.53 2.31
C GLU A 176 16.94 -11.92 3.51
N LYS A 177 17.43 -12.82 4.36
CA LYS A 177 16.79 -13.15 5.65
C LYS A 177 17.32 -12.22 6.73
N VAL A 178 16.49 -11.25 7.12
CA VAL A 178 16.83 -10.27 8.16
C VAL A 178 16.72 -10.89 9.56
N SER A 179 15.77 -11.80 9.75
CA SER A 179 15.57 -12.52 11.00
C SER A 179 15.03 -13.93 10.73
N LYS A 180 14.64 -14.66 11.78
CA LYS A 180 13.96 -15.95 11.61
C LYS A 180 12.64 -15.82 10.84
N THR A 181 11.98 -14.68 10.92
CA THR A 181 10.63 -14.45 10.39
C THR A 181 10.59 -13.34 9.35
N SER A 182 11.58 -12.44 9.34
CA SER A 182 11.63 -11.28 8.45
C SER A 182 12.49 -11.56 7.22
N ARG A 183 11.99 -11.14 6.05
CA ARG A 183 12.65 -11.29 4.75
C ARG A 183 12.58 -9.98 3.98
N THR A 184 13.64 -9.65 3.25
CA THR A 184 13.69 -8.53 2.32
C THR A 184 13.89 -9.06 0.92
N TYR A 185 13.11 -8.56 -0.04
CA TYR A 185 13.27 -8.83 -1.46
C TYR A 185 13.68 -7.54 -2.17
N THR A 186 14.81 -7.54 -2.87
CA THR A 186 15.32 -6.37 -3.59
C THR A 186 15.23 -6.63 -5.09
N PHE A 187 14.56 -5.72 -5.80
CA PHE A 187 14.26 -5.80 -7.23
C PHE A 187 14.84 -4.61 -8.01
N PRO A 188 15.23 -4.81 -9.28
CA PRO A 188 15.49 -3.69 -10.18
C PRO A 188 14.19 -2.91 -10.44
N SER A 189 14.22 -1.58 -10.35
CA SER A 189 13.07 -0.75 -10.72
C SER A 189 12.93 -0.62 -12.24
N LYS A 190 11.70 -0.35 -12.71
CA LYS A 190 11.44 0.10 -14.09
C LYS A 190 11.86 1.55 -14.32
N VAL A 191 12.11 2.30 -13.25
CA VAL A 191 12.63 3.68 -13.30
C VAL A 191 14.13 3.64 -13.05
N SER A 192 14.91 4.22 -13.97
CA SER A 192 16.38 4.24 -13.89
C SER A 192 16.88 4.89 -12.59
N GLY A 193 17.97 4.34 -12.03
CA GLY A 193 18.57 4.84 -10.79
C GLY A 193 17.77 4.53 -9.52
N GLN A 194 16.81 3.61 -9.60
CA GLN A 194 15.99 3.20 -8.46
C GLN A 194 15.99 1.68 -8.27
N ILE A 195 15.75 1.27 -7.03
CA ILE A 195 15.39 -0.10 -6.68
C ILE A 195 14.07 -0.11 -5.91
N VAL A 196 13.40 -1.26 -5.95
CA VAL A 196 12.23 -1.53 -5.12
C VAL A 196 12.59 -2.62 -4.12
N GLN A 197 12.32 -2.38 -2.84
CA GLN A 197 12.51 -3.36 -1.77
C GLN A 197 11.19 -3.69 -1.11
N ILE A 198 10.90 -4.97 -0.93
CA ILE A 198 9.73 -5.45 -0.20
C ILE A 198 10.21 -6.13 1.08
N LEU A 199 9.87 -5.56 2.24
CA LEU A 199 10.22 -6.06 3.56
C LEU A 199 9.01 -6.71 4.21
N PHE A 200 9.16 -7.98 4.59
CA PHE A 200 8.19 -8.70 5.42
C PHE A 200 8.68 -8.66 6.85
N SER A 201 7.86 -8.11 7.75
CA SER A 201 8.19 -8.01 9.18
C SER A 201 7.08 -8.55 10.07
N PRO A 202 6.76 -9.86 9.99
CA PRO A 202 5.85 -10.48 10.95
C PRO A 202 6.51 -10.57 12.33
N SER A 203 5.75 -10.22 13.36
CA SER A 203 6.10 -10.41 14.77
C SER A 203 5.85 -11.85 15.20
N PRO A 204 6.49 -12.35 16.29
CA PRO A 204 6.11 -13.63 16.90
C PRO A 204 4.63 -13.74 17.29
N LYS A 205 3.92 -12.62 17.40
CA LYS A 205 2.47 -12.55 17.69
C LYS A 205 1.60 -12.48 16.44
N SER A 206 2.19 -12.46 15.24
CA SER A 206 1.44 -12.46 13.98
C SER A 206 0.62 -13.75 13.84
N PRO A 207 -0.69 -13.65 13.52
CA PRO A 207 -1.50 -14.81 13.19
C PRO A 207 -0.92 -15.55 11.96
N LEU A 208 -0.98 -16.88 11.98
CA LEU A 208 -0.46 -17.72 10.89
C LEU A 208 -1.11 -17.37 9.54
N GLU A 209 -2.40 -17.06 9.52
CA GLU A 209 -3.12 -16.70 8.31
C GLU A 209 -2.64 -15.36 7.72
N GLU A 210 -2.25 -14.39 8.56
CA GLU A 210 -1.64 -13.15 8.06
C GLU A 210 -0.24 -13.40 7.50
N ILE A 211 0.53 -14.31 8.11
CA ILE A 211 1.85 -14.70 7.60
C ILE A 211 1.71 -15.38 6.23
N LYS A 212 0.76 -16.30 6.06
CA LYS A 212 0.48 -16.94 4.76
C LYS A 212 0.00 -15.91 3.72
N ALA A 213 -0.80 -14.94 4.14
CA ALA A 213 -1.25 -13.87 3.26
C ALA A 213 -0.09 -13.04 2.71
N LEU A 214 1.01 -12.84 3.47
CA LEU A 214 2.20 -12.13 2.96
C LEU A 214 2.82 -12.81 1.74
N ASP A 215 2.97 -14.14 1.77
CA ASP A 215 3.52 -14.89 0.64
C ASP A 215 2.57 -14.81 -0.58
N GLN A 216 1.26 -14.83 -0.35
CA GLN A 216 0.26 -14.60 -1.40
C GLN A 216 0.32 -13.17 -1.96
N ILE A 217 0.43 -12.14 -1.10
CA ILE A 217 0.62 -10.74 -1.51
C ILE A 217 1.84 -10.62 -2.42
N LEU A 218 2.97 -11.22 -2.03
CA LEU A 218 4.19 -11.22 -2.84
C LEU A 218 3.96 -11.80 -4.23
N SER A 219 3.22 -12.92 -4.32
CA SER A 219 2.94 -13.59 -5.58
C SER A 219 2.14 -12.72 -6.56
N THR A 220 1.43 -11.71 -6.05
CA THR A 220 0.68 -10.75 -6.89
C THR A 220 1.49 -9.54 -7.33
N PHE A 221 2.70 -9.35 -6.78
CA PHE A 221 3.56 -8.24 -7.14
C PHE A 221 4.00 -8.33 -8.60
N LYS A 222 3.87 -7.20 -9.30
CA LYS A 222 4.33 -7.05 -10.68
C LYS A 222 4.80 -5.63 -10.96
N PHE A 223 5.80 -5.53 -11.83
CA PHE A 223 6.13 -4.27 -12.46
C PHE A 223 5.11 -3.94 -13.57
N ILE A 224 4.86 -2.65 -13.74
CA ILE A 224 4.05 -2.06 -14.80
C ILE A 224 4.82 -0.91 -15.44
N GLU A 225 4.39 -0.45 -16.61
CA GLU A 225 5.02 0.71 -17.25
C GLU A 225 4.88 1.97 -16.38
N PRO A 226 5.99 2.63 -16.01
CA PRO A 226 5.94 3.82 -15.19
C PRO A 226 5.35 4.99 -15.97
N SER A 227 4.53 5.79 -15.30
CA SER A 227 3.96 7.03 -15.82
C SER A 227 4.20 8.13 -14.78
N PRO A 228 5.22 8.98 -14.96
CA PRO A 228 5.57 10.03 -13.99
C PRO A 228 4.49 11.12 -13.89
N THR A 229 3.55 11.16 -14.84
CA THR A 229 2.40 12.07 -14.85
C THR A 229 1.22 11.56 -14.00
N SER A 230 1.31 10.34 -13.44
CA SER A 230 0.18 9.67 -12.76
C SER A 230 0.37 9.52 -11.24
N ASN A 231 -0.64 10.00 -10.51
CA ASN A 231 -1.16 9.51 -9.23
C ASN A 231 -0.32 9.39 -7.94
N ALA A 232 0.88 9.97 -7.83
CA ALA A 232 1.60 10.05 -6.54
C ALA A 232 1.41 11.39 -5.80
N GLN A 233 0.32 12.11 -6.07
CA GLN A 233 0.02 13.40 -5.41
C GLN A 233 -1.38 13.44 -4.79
N ILE A 234 -2.26 12.48 -5.08
CA ILE A 234 -3.62 12.45 -4.51
C ILE A 234 -3.67 11.41 -3.41
N SER A 235 -3.53 11.87 -2.18
CA SER A 235 -3.76 11.01 -1.01
C SER A 235 -5.20 10.47 -1.00
N ASP A 236 -5.45 9.33 -0.34
CA ASP A 236 -6.82 8.83 -0.17
C ASP A 236 -7.74 9.82 0.57
N ALA A 237 -7.16 10.69 1.40
CA ALA A 237 -7.89 11.80 2.01
C ALA A 237 -8.37 12.80 0.95
N GLU A 238 -7.53 13.15 -0.02
CA GLU A 238 -7.90 14.04 -1.11
C GLU A 238 -8.88 13.37 -2.09
N LYS A 239 -8.74 12.07 -2.38
CA LYS A 239 -9.74 11.32 -3.16
C LYS A 239 -11.13 11.41 -2.53
N LYS A 240 -11.22 11.31 -1.19
CA LYS A 240 -12.47 11.51 -0.45
C LYS A 240 -13.00 12.94 -0.55
N LEU A 241 -12.12 13.95 -0.55
CA LEU A 241 -12.53 15.34 -0.76
C LEU A 241 -13.11 15.53 -2.17
N ILE A 242 -12.47 14.95 -3.18
CA ILE A 242 -12.94 14.93 -4.56
C ILE A 242 -14.32 14.25 -4.66
N ASP A 243 -14.47 13.05 -4.08
CA ASP A 243 -15.73 12.31 -4.11
C ASP A 243 -16.87 13.09 -3.42
N ASN A 244 -16.58 13.73 -2.28
CA ASN A 244 -17.55 14.58 -1.59
C ASN A 244 -17.92 15.82 -2.40
N TRP A 245 -16.94 16.43 -3.09
CA TRP A 245 -17.17 17.58 -3.96
C TRP A 245 -18.05 17.21 -5.16
N ILE A 246 -17.82 16.04 -5.78
CA ILE A 246 -18.67 15.51 -6.86
C ILE A 246 -20.12 15.40 -6.39
N LEU A 247 -20.33 14.75 -5.23
CA LEU A 247 -21.66 14.55 -4.65
C LEU A 247 -22.34 15.88 -4.30
N LYS A 248 -21.62 16.79 -3.64
CA LYS A 248 -22.14 18.10 -3.20
C LYS A 248 -22.57 18.98 -4.37
N ASN A 249 -21.86 18.91 -5.49
CA ASN A 249 -22.12 19.76 -6.66
C ASN A 249 -23.00 19.08 -7.71
N ASN A 250 -23.56 17.89 -7.42
CA ASN A 250 -24.40 17.11 -8.34
C ASN A 250 -23.73 16.92 -9.71
N LEU A 251 -22.43 16.60 -9.69
CA LEU A 251 -21.64 16.27 -10.87
C LEU A 251 -21.76 14.77 -11.19
N ASN A 252 -21.32 14.35 -12.37
CA ASN A 252 -21.16 12.94 -12.67
C ASN A 252 -19.92 12.35 -11.96
N GLU A 253 -19.73 11.03 -12.06
CA GLU A 253 -18.66 10.31 -11.37
C GLU A 253 -17.23 10.75 -11.75
N PHE A 254 -17.07 11.51 -12.84
CA PHE A 254 -15.80 12.03 -13.34
C PHE A 254 -15.61 13.53 -13.07
N GLY A 255 -16.49 14.16 -12.28
CA GLY A 255 -16.38 15.60 -11.95
C GLY A 255 -16.78 16.54 -13.08
N ASP A 256 -17.50 16.05 -14.09
CA ASP A 256 -18.11 16.87 -15.15
C ASP A 256 -19.61 17.12 -14.84
N PRO A 257 -20.29 18.05 -15.55
CA PRO A 257 -21.73 18.22 -15.42
C PRO A 257 -22.49 16.91 -15.59
N LYS A 258 -23.55 16.70 -14.81
CA LYS A 258 -24.30 15.44 -14.74
C LYS A 258 -24.76 14.89 -16.09
N ASP A 259 -25.14 15.79 -17.00
CA ASP A 259 -25.67 15.45 -18.33
C ASP A 259 -24.58 15.35 -19.41
N THR A 260 -23.30 15.30 -19.01
CA THR A 260 -22.18 15.14 -19.93
C THR A 260 -22.20 13.75 -20.55
N MET A 261 -22.23 13.71 -21.88
CA MET A 261 -22.15 12.48 -22.68
C MET A 261 -20.74 12.33 -23.26
N TYR A 262 -20.17 11.12 -23.14
CA TYR A 262 -18.83 10.81 -23.65
C TYR A 262 -18.92 10.00 -24.93
N ALA A 263 -18.19 10.44 -25.97
CA ALA A 263 -17.95 9.60 -27.13
C ALA A 263 -17.12 8.37 -26.68
N GLY A 264 -17.71 7.18 -26.74
CA GLY A 264 -17.10 5.95 -26.21
C GLY A 264 -17.57 5.54 -24.79
N GLY A 265 -18.52 6.26 -24.20
CA GLY A 265 -19.17 5.90 -22.93
C GLY A 265 -18.42 6.29 -21.66
N THR A 266 -17.11 6.53 -21.72
CA THR A 266 -16.30 7.01 -20.57
C THR A 266 -15.22 7.98 -21.02
N PRO A 267 -14.90 9.03 -20.24
CA PRO A 267 -13.76 9.91 -20.54
C PRO A 267 -12.42 9.26 -20.23
N LEU A 268 -12.42 8.11 -19.55
CA LEU A 268 -11.21 7.46 -19.07
C LEU A 268 -10.48 6.68 -20.15
N PHE A 269 -11.07 6.50 -21.33
CA PHE A 269 -10.49 5.73 -22.42
C PHE A 269 -10.44 6.57 -23.70
N ASP A 270 -9.25 6.69 -24.28
CA ASP A 270 -9.04 7.33 -25.59
C ASP A 270 -8.96 6.25 -26.69
N GLU A 271 -10.03 6.12 -27.47
CA GLU A 271 -10.15 5.13 -28.55
C GLU A 271 -9.10 5.32 -29.66
N ARG A 272 -8.63 6.55 -29.89
CA ARG A 272 -7.63 6.84 -30.93
C ARG A 272 -6.25 6.35 -30.54
N THR A 273 -5.92 6.41 -29.24
CA THR A 273 -4.60 6.05 -28.74
C THR A 273 -4.57 4.71 -27.99
N GLY A 274 -5.73 4.13 -27.68
CA GLY A 274 -5.88 2.92 -26.87
C GLY A 274 -5.45 3.12 -25.40
N LYS A 275 -5.30 4.35 -24.95
CA LYS A 275 -4.81 4.67 -23.59
C LYS A 275 -5.97 4.86 -22.62
N THR A 276 -5.76 4.42 -21.38
CA THR A 276 -6.68 4.64 -20.26
C THR A 276 -6.04 5.58 -19.23
N ILE A 277 -6.81 6.53 -18.72
CA ILE A 277 -6.43 7.43 -17.61
C ILE A 277 -7.24 7.06 -16.35
N ASP A 278 -6.65 7.26 -15.17
CA ASP A 278 -7.36 7.08 -13.90
C ASP A 278 -8.42 8.17 -13.69
N LYS A 279 -9.51 7.84 -12.99
CA LYS A 279 -10.60 8.78 -12.67
C LYS A 279 -10.08 10.07 -12.02
N TYR A 280 -9.24 9.96 -11.00
CA TYR A 280 -8.78 11.13 -10.26
C TYR A 280 -7.71 11.92 -11.02
N ASP A 281 -6.91 11.25 -11.85
CA ASP A 281 -6.00 11.91 -12.80
C ASP A 281 -6.79 12.76 -13.82
N TYR A 282 -7.89 12.22 -14.36
CA TYR A 282 -8.81 12.94 -15.24
C TYR A 282 -9.42 14.17 -14.56
N ILE A 283 -9.93 14.00 -13.33
CA ILE A 283 -10.51 15.10 -12.54
C ILE A 283 -9.48 16.19 -12.28
N LEU A 284 -8.25 15.85 -11.86
CA LEU A 284 -7.19 16.83 -11.65
C LEU A 284 -6.80 17.57 -12.92
N GLN A 285 -6.75 16.88 -14.05
CA GLN A 285 -6.42 17.50 -15.33
C GLN A 285 -7.46 18.56 -15.72
N LYS A 286 -8.73 18.31 -15.39
CA LYS A 286 -9.86 19.22 -15.63
C LYS A 286 -10.00 20.34 -14.60
N HIS A 287 -9.65 20.05 -13.35
CA HIS A 287 -9.82 20.94 -12.19
C HIS A 287 -8.47 21.17 -11.49
N PRO A 288 -7.49 21.81 -12.16
CA PRO A 288 -6.16 22.05 -11.59
C PRO A 288 -6.18 23.02 -10.40
N ASP A 289 -7.26 23.79 -10.25
CA ASP A 289 -7.54 24.72 -9.16
C ASP A 289 -8.04 24.06 -7.86
N ARG A 290 -8.34 22.75 -7.91
CA ARG A 290 -8.74 21.91 -6.76
C ARG A 290 -9.94 22.49 -5.97
N PRO A 291 -11.13 22.61 -6.58
CA PRO A 291 -12.33 23.20 -5.97
C PRO A 291 -12.92 22.41 -4.79
N TRP A 292 -12.32 21.29 -4.39
CA TRP A 292 -12.70 20.52 -3.19
C TRP A 292 -11.99 20.98 -1.90
N ASN A 293 -11.06 21.92 -1.97
CA ASN A 293 -10.30 22.44 -0.82
C ASN A 293 -11.01 23.60 -0.08
N ILE A 294 -12.35 23.61 -0.04
CA ILE A 294 -13.17 24.70 0.55
C ILE A 294 -13.72 24.33 1.91
#